data_AF-A0A7J4RQR8-F1
#
_entry.id   AF-A0A7J4RQR8-F1
#
_cell.length_a   1.000
_cell.length_b   1.000
_cell.length_c   1.000
_cell.angle_alpha   90.00
_cell.angle_beta   90.00
_cell.angle_gamma   90.00
#
_symmetry.space_group_name_H-M   'P 1'
#
loop_
_entity.id
_entity.type
_entity.pdbx_description
1 polymer ?
#
loop_
_entity_poly.entity_id
_entity_poly.type
_entity_poly.pdbx_seq_one_letter_code
_entity_poly.pdbx_strand_id
1 'polypeptide(L)'
;MDFHPSQLPILKTFEINEELQVSNAVSEMIKLGFSNHKSALRVLMTNEKDLAKKIGFLIMNEINFGLRKTKQERDVMYWIYHHDKSRYAMILISSKVFHELGF
;
A
#
# COMPACT_ATOMS: atom_id res chain seq x y z
N MET A 1 -15.76 14.46 -11.16
CA MET A 1 -15.66 14.06 -9.75
C MET A 1 -14.19 13.89 -9.46
N ASP A 2 -13.66 14.54 -8.43
CA ASP A 2 -12.27 14.34 -8.04
C ASP A 2 -12.14 12.97 -7.36
N PHE A 3 -11.24 12.13 -7.87
CA PHE A 3 -10.96 10.81 -7.32
C PHE A 3 -10.39 10.91 -5.90
N HIS A 4 -10.90 10.09 -4.97
CA HIS A 4 -10.29 9.93 -3.65
C HIS A 4 -9.89 8.46 -3.41
N PRO A 5 -8.65 8.16 -2.96
CA PRO A 5 -8.15 6.78 -2.80
C PRO A 5 -8.98 5.90 -1.85
N SER A 6 -9.75 6.48 -0.93
CA SER A 6 -10.65 5.73 -0.04
C SER A 6 -11.85 5.08 -0.76
N GLN A 7 -12.11 5.46 -2.02
CA GLN A 7 -13.18 4.89 -2.85
C GLN A 7 -12.79 3.53 -3.44
N LEU A 8 -11.49 3.20 -3.45
CA LEU A 8 -11.00 1.93 -3.99
C LEU A 8 -11.45 0.76 -3.09
N PRO A 9 -11.90 -0.37 -3.68
CA PRO A 9 -12.19 -1.57 -2.90
C PRO A 9 -10.91 -2.10 -2.26
N ILE A 10 -10.97 -2.45 -0.97
CA ILE A 10 -9.80 -2.88 -0.18
C ILE A 10 -9.84 -4.39 0.01
N LEU A 11 -8.79 -5.09 -0.41
CA LEU A 11 -8.63 -6.54 -0.18
C LEU A 11 -8.26 -6.82 1.27
N LYS A 12 -7.25 -6.12 1.77
CA LYS A 12 -6.70 -6.30 3.12
C LYS A 12 -6.13 -4.99 3.65
N THR A 13 -6.26 -4.81 4.96
CA THR A 13 -5.65 -3.72 5.72
C THR A 13 -4.52 -4.26 6.59
N PHE A 14 -3.39 -3.59 6.58
CA PHE A 14 -2.23 -3.86 7.43
C PHE A 14 -2.08 -2.71 8.42
N GLU A 15 -1.90 -3.01 9.70
CA GLU A 15 -1.59 -2.00 10.70
C GLU A 15 -0.09 -2.06 11.00
N ILE A 16 0.62 -0.94 10.78
CA ILE A 16 2.07 -0.85 10.93
C ILE A 16 2.38 0.37 11.79
N ASN A 17 2.70 0.12 13.05
CA ASN A 17 2.99 1.18 14.03
C ASN A 17 4.48 1.41 14.24
N GLU A 18 5.32 0.48 13.76
CA GLU A 18 6.77 0.52 13.93
C GLU A 18 7.47 -0.11 12.72
N GLU A 19 8.75 0.22 12.53
CA GLU A 19 9.54 -0.21 11.36
C GLU A 19 9.72 -1.73 11.28
N LEU A 20 9.84 -2.41 12.42
CA LEU A 20 10.09 -3.86 12.49
C LEU A 20 8.94 -4.67 11.89
N GLN A 21 7.73 -4.10 11.83
CA GLN A 21 6.55 -4.75 11.27
C GLN A 21 6.50 -4.69 9.73
N VAL A 22 7.28 -3.79 9.11
CA VAL A 22 7.22 -3.51 7.67
C VAL A 22 7.52 -4.76 6.84
N SER A 23 8.62 -5.45 7.15
CA SER A 23 9.08 -6.54 6.30
C SER A 23 8.11 -7.72 6.24
N ASN A 24 7.52 -8.07 7.38
CA ASN A 24 6.50 -9.12 7.45
C ASN A 24 5.24 -8.74 6.66
N ALA A 25 4.77 -7.49 6.81
CA ALA A 25 3.61 -6.99 6.09
C ALA A 25 3.85 -6.95 4.58
N VAL A 26 4.98 -6.42 4.13
CA VAL A 26 5.34 -6.34 2.71
C VAL A 26 5.50 -7.73 2.08
N SER A 27 6.13 -8.67 2.79
CA SER A 27 6.23 -10.06 2.34
C SER A 27 4.85 -10.68 2.08
N GLU A 28 3.85 -10.38 2.91
CA GLU A 28 2.48 -10.80 2.67
C GLU A 28 1.85 -10.08 1.47
N MET A 29 2.02 -8.75 1.35
CA MET A 29 1.51 -7.98 0.20
C MET A 29 2.00 -8.54 -1.13
N ILE A 30 3.29 -8.88 -1.22
CA ILE A 30 3.89 -9.46 -2.43
C ILE A 30 3.31 -10.86 -2.73
N LYS A 31 2.99 -11.65 -1.70
CA LYS A 31 2.36 -12.97 -1.87
C LYS A 31 0.92 -12.85 -2.35
N LEU A 32 0.15 -11.90 -1.83
CA LEU A 32 -1.20 -11.60 -2.31
C LEU A 32 -1.16 -11.15 -3.78
N GLY A 33 -0.18 -10.32 -4.12
CA GLY A 33 0.03 -9.79 -5.46
C GLY A 33 -0.93 -8.64 -5.78
N PHE A 34 -0.41 -7.62 -6.46
CA PHE A 34 -1.15 -6.38 -6.74
C PHE A 34 -2.06 -6.45 -7.97
N SER A 35 -1.80 -7.39 -8.89
CA SER A 35 -2.57 -7.55 -10.14
C SER A 35 -3.51 -8.76 -10.13
N ASN A 36 -3.56 -9.52 -9.03
CA ASN A 36 -4.35 -10.75 -8.91
C ASN A 36 -5.80 -10.51 -8.49
N HIS A 37 -6.08 -9.35 -7.90
CA HIS A 37 -7.37 -9.00 -7.32
C HIS A 37 -7.78 -7.61 -7.81
N LYS A 38 -9.08 -7.41 -8.05
CA LYS A 38 -9.64 -6.10 -8.44
C LYS A 38 -9.83 -5.19 -7.22
N SER A 39 -8.76 -4.96 -6.48
CA SER A 39 -8.80 -4.30 -5.18
C SER A 39 -7.41 -3.83 -4.75
N ALA A 40 -7.38 -2.77 -3.95
CA ALA A 40 -6.16 -2.22 -3.36
C ALA A 40 -5.81 -2.88 -2.02
N LEU A 41 -4.57 -2.70 -1.60
CA LEU A 41 -4.10 -2.95 -0.24
C LEU A 41 -4.05 -1.63 0.53
N ARG A 42 -4.40 -1.66 1.81
CA ARG A 42 -4.32 -0.50 2.69
C ARG A 42 -3.32 -0.75 3.80
N VAL A 43 -2.50 0.25 4.09
CA VAL A 43 -1.66 0.30 5.29
C VAL A 43 -2.16 1.43 6.17
N LEU A 44 -2.48 1.13 7.42
CA LEU A 44 -2.69 2.12 8.46
C LEU A 44 -1.40 2.26 9.25
N MET A 45 -0.91 3.49 9.37
CA MET A 45 0.31 3.81 10.09
C MET A 45 0.04 4.91 11.13
N THR A 46 0.93 5.01 12.12
CA THR A 46 0.92 6.09 13.12
C THR A 46 0.76 7.48 12.47
N ASN A 47 0.13 8.43 13.17
CA ASN A 47 0.11 9.84 12.76
C ASN A 47 1.40 10.59 13.11
N GLU A 48 2.37 9.95 13.77
CA GLU A 48 3.68 10.53 14.01
C GLU A 48 4.42 10.71 12.68
N LYS A 49 4.55 11.95 12.24
CA LYS A 49 4.94 12.32 10.88
C LYS A 49 6.26 11.69 10.42
N ASP A 50 7.29 11.68 11.26
CA ASP A 50 8.61 11.21 10.85
C ASP A 50 8.67 9.68 10.81
N LEU A 51 8.05 9.00 11.79
CA LEU A 51 7.91 7.55 11.78
C LEU A 51 7.04 7.07 10.61
N ALA A 52 5.91 7.73 10.34
CA ALA A 52 5.03 7.42 9.22
C ALA A 52 5.75 7.54 7.86
N LYS A 53 6.53 8.61 7.66
CA LYS A 53 7.36 8.78 6.45
C LYS A 53 8.39 7.65 6.30
N LYS A 54 9.05 7.28 7.40
CA LYS A 54 10.06 6.22 7.40
C LYS A 54 9.43 4.87 7.07
N ILE A 55 8.29 4.55 7.67
CA ILE A 55 7.49 3.35 7.35
C ILE A 55 7.09 3.35 5.88
N GLY A 56 6.51 4.44 5.36
CA GLY A 56 6.11 4.55 3.95
C GLY A 56 7.28 4.35 2.98
N PHE A 57 8.45 4.93 3.28
CA PHE A 57 9.66 4.72 2.49
C PHE A 57 10.12 3.25 2.50
N LEU A 58 10.16 2.62 3.67
CA LEU A 58 10.55 1.21 3.81
C LEU A 58 9.61 0.28 3.05
N ILE A 59 8.29 0.52 3.15
CA ILE A 59 7.27 -0.24 2.40
C ILE A 59 7.55 -0.18 0.91
N MET A 60 7.72 1.02 0.34
CA MET A 60 7.94 1.16 -1.10
C MET A 60 9.26 0.53 -1.55
N ASN A 61 10.31 0.63 -0.74
CA ASN A 61 11.60 0.03 -1.07
C ASN A 61 11.52 -1.51 -1.06
N GLU A 62 10.93 -2.09 -0.01
CA GLU A 62 10.78 -3.54 0.10
C GLU A 62 9.82 -4.13 -0.94
N ILE A 63 8.72 -3.43 -1.26
CA ILE A 63 7.81 -3.83 -2.34
C ILE A 63 8.58 -3.88 -3.66
N ASN A 64 9.29 -2.81 -4.02
CA ASN A 64 10.04 -2.75 -5.27
C ASN A 64 11.10 -3.87 -5.36
N PHE A 65 11.82 -4.12 -4.27
CA PHE A 65 12.81 -5.19 -4.20
C PHE A 65 12.16 -6.57 -4.33
N GLY A 66 11.08 -6.80 -3.59
CA GLY A 66 10.36 -8.07 -3.56
C GLY A 66 9.71 -8.42 -4.89
N LEU A 67 8.99 -7.47 -5.50
CA LEU A 67 8.37 -7.65 -6.82
C LEU A 67 9.42 -7.97 -7.89
N ARG A 68 10.58 -7.28 -7.85
CA ARG A 68 11.71 -7.59 -8.74
C ARG A 68 12.22 -9.03 -8.54
N LYS A 69 12.41 -9.45 -7.29
CA LYS A 69 12.90 -10.79 -6.94
C LYS A 69 11.92 -11.89 -7.40
N THR A 70 10.62 -11.64 -7.27
CA THR A 70 9.57 -12.58 -7.68
C THR A 70 9.14 -12.44 -9.14
N LYS A 71 9.80 -11.57 -9.93
CA LYS A 71 9.45 -11.27 -11.33
C LYS A 71 7.98 -10.86 -11.53
N GLN A 72 7.41 -10.17 -10.55
CA GLN A 72 6.05 -9.61 -10.62
C GLN A 72 6.08 -8.22 -11.27
N GLU A 73 4.93 -7.76 -11.76
CA GLU A 73 4.74 -6.40 -12.25
C GLU A 73 5.04 -5.39 -11.14
N ARG A 74 5.82 -4.36 -11.48
CA ARG A 74 6.34 -3.36 -10.52
C ARG A 74 5.57 -2.04 -10.55
N ASP A 75 4.57 -1.94 -11.43
CA ASP A 75 3.77 -0.74 -11.59
C ASP A 75 2.70 -0.67 -10.51
N VAL A 76 3.13 -0.25 -9.32
CA VAL A 76 2.30 -0.07 -8.13
C VAL A 76 2.17 1.42 -7.84
N MET A 77 0.95 1.92 -7.95
CA MET A 77 0.58 3.27 -7.56
C MET A 77 0.25 3.32 -6.08
N TYR A 78 0.46 4.49 -5.48
CA TYR A 78 0.10 4.71 -4.09
C TYR A 78 -0.34 6.13 -3.81
N TRP A 79 -1.14 6.25 -2.75
CA TRP A 79 -1.54 7.53 -2.17
C TRP A 79 -1.48 7.45 -0.66
N ILE A 80 -1.15 8.55 -0.01
CA ILE A 80 -1.16 8.69 1.45
C ILE A 80 -2.11 9.81 1.82
N TYR A 81 -3.00 9.57 2.78
CA TYR A 81 -3.93 10.57 3.30
C TYR A 81 -4.16 10.38 4.81
N HIS A 82 -4.70 11.42 5.46
CA HIS A 82 -5.15 11.31 6.86
C HIS A 82 -6.40 10.43 6.93
N HIS A 83 -6.29 9.26 7.55
CA HIS A 83 -7.42 8.33 7.67
C HIS A 83 -8.35 8.73 8.81
N ASP A 84 -7.76 9.01 9.97
CA ASP A 84 -8.42 9.49 11.16
C ASP A 84 -7.48 10.42 11.94
N LYS A 85 -7.87 10.86 13.14
CA LYS A 85 -7.05 11.76 13.98
C LYS A 85 -5.73 11.14 14.43
N SER A 86 -5.66 9.82 14.46
CA SER A 86 -4.56 9.02 15.01
C SER A 86 -3.71 8.32 13.96
N ARG A 87 -4.17 8.21 12.70
CA ARG A 87 -3.53 7.38 11.68
C ARG A 87 -3.51 7.99 10.29
N TYR A 88 -2.40 7.78 9.58
CA TYR A 88 -2.35 7.91 8.12
C TYR A 88 -2.79 6.59 7.47
N ALA A 89 -3.40 6.68 6.29
CA ALA A 89 -3.61 5.54 5.41
C ALA A 89 -2.73 5.69 4.16
N MET A 90 -2.08 4.60 3.78
CA MET A 90 -1.46 4.42 2.48
C MET A 90 -2.24 3.38 1.69
N ILE A 91 -2.65 3.71 0.47
CA ILE A 91 -3.32 2.80 -0.46
C ILE A 91 -2.31 2.38 -1.51
N LEU A 92 -2.24 1.08 -1.81
CA LEU A 92 -1.35 0.49 -2.78
C LEU A 92 -2.17 -0.34 -3.77
N ILE A 93 -2.01 -0.10 -5.07
CA ILE A 93 -2.77 -0.78 -6.13
C ILE A 93 -1.92 -0.85 -7.39
N SER A 94 -2.06 -1.90 -8.21
CA SER A 94 -1.40 -1.86 -9.53
C SER A 94 -2.11 -0.89 -10.47
N SER A 95 -1.33 -0.25 -11.35
CA SER A 95 -1.87 0.66 -12.38
C SER A 95 -2.93 -0.01 -13.26
N LYS A 96 -2.65 -1.26 -13.65
CA LYS A 96 -3.59 -2.09 -14.40
C LYS A 96 -4.93 -2.25 -13.68
N VAL A 97 -4.92 -2.64 -12.41
CA VAL A 97 -6.15 -2.88 -11.65
C VAL A 97 -6.93 -1.57 -11.43
N PHE A 98 -6.23 -0.46 -11.21
CA PHE A 98 -6.86 0.85 -11.09
C PHE A 98 -7.70 1.22 -12.32
N HIS A 99 -7.14 1.04 -13.52
CA HIS A 99 -7.87 1.29 -14.76
C HIS A 99 -8.99 0.27 -15.01
N GLU A 100 -8.80 -1.00 -14.65
CA GLU A 100 -9.88 -2.01 -14.72
C GLU A 100 -11.08 -1.68 -13.82
N LEU A 101 -10.88 -0.91 -12.76
CA LEU A 101 -11.94 -0.41 -11.88
C LEU A 101 -12.65 0.85 -12.42
N GLY A 102 -12.18 1.41 -13.54
CA GLY A 102 -12.80 2.56 -14.20
C GLY A 102 -12.37 3.92 -13.64
N PHE A 103 -11.19 3.99 -13.02
CA PHE A 103 -10.56 5.24 -12.57
C PHE A 103 -9.45 5.71 -13.52
#